data_AF-S6V5P4-F1
#
_entry.id   AF-S6V5P4-F1
#
_cell.length_a   1.000
_cell.length_b   1.000
_cell.length_c   1.000
_cell.angle_alpha   90.00
_cell.angle_beta   90.00
_cell.angle_gamma   90.00
#
_symmetry.space_group_name_H-M   'P 1'
#
loop_
_entity.id
_entity.type
_entity.pdbx_description
1 polymer ?
#
loop_
_entity_poly.entity_id
_entity_poly.type
_entity_poly.pdbx_seq_one_letter_code
_entity_poly.pdbx_strand_id
1 'polypeptide(L)'
;MCKRKEKSIKLGTYTSAVFEGVELHSRCDQERFRFAPLPFRSQFFIIMLQFGRGSFVVFLAALLLTHPLIISASRESWQVTTIKLLTEVYPIFLGIPLLLWSASHIVVNHFPLLWFRPPKGPEWELNRKTGLVTIFDYKRHRKEGVIDEFVAPFYEFDAYMTTTNNRHSPTYGLLLQHRYENRKINF
;
A
#
# COMPACT_ATOMS: atom_id res chain seq x y z
N MET A 1 0.81 -4.51 -25.68
CA MET A 1 0.87 -5.88 -25.09
C MET A 1 2.27 -6.44 -25.29
N CYS A 2 2.88 -7.05 -24.28
CA CYS A 2 4.27 -7.50 -24.37
C CYS A 2 4.36 -8.78 -25.25
N LYS A 3 5.21 -8.80 -26.28
CA LYS A 3 5.37 -9.92 -27.25
C LYS A 3 5.54 -11.31 -26.60
N ARG A 4 6.01 -11.36 -25.36
CA ARG A 4 6.14 -12.58 -24.54
C ARG A 4 4.78 -13.18 -24.16
N LYS A 5 3.77 -12.35 -23.88
CA LYS A 5 2.40 -12.77 -23.53
C LYS A 5 1.66 -13.37 -24.71
N GLU A 6 1.79 -12.80 -25.91
CA GLU A 6 1.19 -13.37 -27.12
C GLU A 6 1.77 -14.74 -27.47
N LYS A 7 3.08 -14.93 -27.27
CA LYS A 7 3.73 -16.24 -27.50
C LYS A 7 3.23 -17.31 -26.53
N SER A 8 3.07 -17.02 -25.24
CA SER A 8 2.56 -18.00 -24.27
C SER A 8 1.08 -18.31 -24.44
N ILE A 9 0.26 -17.34 -24.87
CA ILE A 9 -1.14 -17.58 -25.25
C ILE A 9 -1.22 -18.53 -26.44
N LYS A 10 -0.40 -18.30 -27.49
CA LYS A 10 -0.34 -19.19 -28.66
C LYS A 10 0.16 -20.60 -28.33
N LEU A 11 0.96 -20.75 -27.28
CA LEU A 11 1.53 -22.03 -26.84
C LEU A 11 0.62 -22.79 -25.85
N GLY A 12 -0.52 -22.21 -25.44
CA GLY A 12 -1.44 -22.81 -24.47
C GLY A 12 -0.93 -22.85 -23.02
N THR A 13 0.28 -22.34 -22.74
CA THR A 13 0.90 -22.33 -21.39
C THR A 13 0.54 -21.08 -20.59
N TYR A 14 -0.50 -20.35 -21.01
CA TYR A 14 -0.86 -19.09 -20.41
C TYR A 14 -1.76 -19.25 -19.18
N THR A 15 -1.20 -19.06 -18.00
CA THR A 15 -1.98 -18.85 -16.78
C THR A 15 -2.26 -17.35 -16.63
N SER A 16 -3.53 -16.94 -16.65
CA SER A 16 -3.90 -15.56 -16.39
C SER A 16 -3.46 -15.16 -14.97
N ALA A 17 -2.76 -14.03 -14.84
CA ALA A 17 -2.44 -13.49 -13.52
C ALA A 17 -3.74 -13.17 -12.77
N VAL A 18 -3.71 -13.26 -11.44
CA VAL A 18 -4.90 -13.09 -10.57
C VAL A 18 -5.63 -11.76 -10.78
N PHE A 19 -4.91 -10.71 -11.20
CA PHE A 19 -5.47 -9.37 -11.47
C PHE A 19 -5.56 -9.04 -12.95
N GLU A 20 -5.39 -10.04 -13.82
CA GLU A 20 -5.39 -9.85 -15.24
C GLU A 20 -6.80 -9.61 -15.77
N GLY A 21 -7.04 -8.42 -16.28
CA GLY A 21 -8.38 -7.96 -16.70
C GLY A 21 -9.07 -7.07 -15.67
N VAL A 22 -8.48 -6.86 -14.49
CA VAL A 22 -8.99 -5.84 -13.56
C VAL A 22 -8.45 -4.47 -13.97
N GLU A 23 -9.35 -3.52 -14.20
CA GLU A 23 -8.98 -2.14 -14.45
C GLU A 23 -8.53 -1.46 -13.15
N LEU A 24 -7.22 -1.34 -12.98
CA LEU A 24 -6.62 -0.66 -11.82
C LEU A 24 -6.69 0.87 -11.91
N HIS A 25 -7.13 1.40 -13.05
CA HIS A 25 -7.16 2.82 -13.41
C HIS A 25 -5.84 3.60 -13.30
N SER A 26 -4.85 3.14 -12.54
CA SER A 26 -3.50 3.68 -12.48
C SER A 26 -2.73 3.28 -13.74
N ARG A 27 -2.08 4.25 -14.38
CA ARG A 27 -1.33 4.05 -15.62
C ARG A 27 -0.15 5.00 -15.68
N CYS A 28 1.06 4.47 -15.87
CA CYS A 28 2.27 5.26 -16.03
C CYS A 28 2.94 4.87 -17.34
N ASP A 29 2.54 5.54 -18.41
CA ASP A 29 3.13 5.39 -19.73
C ASP A 29 3.71 6.73 -20.19
N GLN A 30 4.55 6.71 -21.23
CA GLN A 30 5.13 7.92 -21.83
C GLN A 30 4.09 8.96 -22.26
N GLU A 31 2.85 8.54 -22.53
CA GLU A 31 1.78 9.42 -23.01
C GLU A 31 0.88 9.96 -21.89
N ARG A 32 0.63 9.15 -20.85
CA ARG A 32 -0.33 9.43 -19.79
C ARG A 32 0.22 8.95 -18.45
N PHE A 33 0.16 9.83 -17.47
CA PHE A 33 0.48 9.53 -16.09
C PHE A 33 -0.77 9.73 -15.24
N ARG A 34 -1.35 8.64 -14.78
CA ARG A 34 -2.65 8.58 -14.11
C ARG A 34 -2.50 7.82 -12.81
N PHE A 35 -2.95 8.41 -11.71
CA PHE A 35 -2.87 7.82 -10.39
C PHE A 35 -4.25 7.42 -9.90
N ALA A 36 -4.36 6.20 -9.35
CA ALA A 36 -5.58 5.68 -8.75
C ALA A 36 -5.21 4.95 -7.44
N PRO A 37 -5.58 5.50 -6.27
CA PRO A 37 -5.28 4.84 -5.00
C PRO A 37 -6.18 3.60 -4.82
N LEU A 38 -5.59 2.52 -4.31
CA LEU A 38 -6.37 1.34 -3.91
C LEU A 38 -7.40 1.71 -2.84
N PRO A 39 -8.58 1.06 -2.80
CA PRO A 39 -9.56 1.34 -1.76
C PRO A 39 -9.04 0.92 -0.39
N PHE A 40 -9.54 1.58 0.66
CA PHE A 40 -9.11 1.38 2.06
C PHE A 40 -9.06 -0.09 2.48
N ARG A 41 -10.04 -0.91 2.08
CA ARG A 41 -10.05 -2.35 2.39
C ARG A 41 -8.82 -3.08 1.85
N SER A 42 -8.43 -2.80 0.60
CA SER A 42 -7.28 -3.45 -0.01
C SER A 42 -5.97 -2.95 0.59
N GLN A 43 -5.89 -1.65 0.88
CA GLN A 43 -4.75 -1.08 1.62
C GLN A 43 -4.61 -1.71 3.02
N PHE A 44 -5.73 -1.90 3.73
CA PHE A 44 -5.75 -2.49 5.07
C PHE A 44 -5.09 -3.87 5.12
N PHE A 45 -5.46 -4.79 4.23
CA PHE A 45 -4.87 -6.13 4.22
C PHE A 45 -3.38 -6.14 3.83
N ILE A 46 -2.96 -5.26 2.91
CA ILE A 46 -1.54 -5.11 2.57
C ILE A 46 -0.76 -4.57 3.77
N ILE A 47 -1.26 -3.53 4.44
CA ILE A 47 -0.62 -2.95 5.63
C ILE A 47 -0.56 -3.99 6.74
N MET A 48 -1.65 -4.71 7.01
CA MET A 48 -1.71 -5.76 8.03
C MET A 48 -0.70 -6.89 7.74
N LEU A 49 -0.56 -7.29 6.48
CA LEU A 49 0.44 -8.27 6.04
C LEU A 49 1.87 -7.80 6.34
N GLN A 50 2.19 -6.57 5.94
CA GLN A 50 3.55 -6.02 6.10
C GLN A 50 3.87 -5.72 7.56
N PHE A 51 2.90 -5.20 8.30
CA PHE A 51 3.04 -4.92 9.72
C PHE A 51 3.19 -6.21 10.53
N GLY A 52 2.38 -7.24 10.25
CA GLY A 52 2.51 -8.55 10.89
C GLY A 52 3.88 -9.19 10.64
N ARG A 53 4.35 -9.20 9.39
CA ARG A 53 5.67 -9.71 9.05
C ARG A 53 6.79 -8.90 9.69
N GLY A 54 6.73 -7.57 9.61
CA GLY A 54 7.74 -6.67 10.15
C GLY A 54 7.83 -6.75 11.66
N SER A 55 6.70 -6.68 12.36
CA SER A 55 6.65 -6.81 13.83
C SER A 55 7.16 -8.17 14.31
N PHE A 56 6.79 -9.27 13.64
CA PHE A 56 7.31 -10.59 13.97
C PHE A 56 8.84 -10.66 13.89
N VAL A 57 9.44 -10.17 12.80
CA VAL A 57 10.91 -10.17 12.62
C VAL A 57 11.59 -9.30 13.67
N VAL A 58 11.05 -8.12 13.96
CA VAL A 58 11.62 -7.19 14.96
C VAL A 58 11.54 -7.80 16.36
N PHE A 59 10.39 -8.35 16.77
CA PHE A 59 10.25 -8.97 18.09
C PHE A 59 11.07 -10.24 18.23
N LEU A 60 11.19 -11.04 17.15
CA LEU A 60 12.08 -12.20 17.15
C LEU A 60 13.52 -11.80 17.39
N ALA A 61 14.02 -10.80 16.67
CA ALA A 61 15.38 -10.30 16.87
C ALA A 61 15.59 -9.76 18.30
N ALA A 62 14.63 -8.97 18.81
CA ALA A 62 14.69 -8.43 20.16
C ALA A 62 14.68 -9.53 21.24
N LEU A 63 13.85 -10.57 21.07
CA LEU A 63 13.79 -11.69 22.01
C LEU A 63 15.06 -12.54 21.97
N LEU A 64 15.61 -12.81 20.79
CA LEU A 64 16.88 -13.54 20.67
C LEU A 64 18.04 -12.81 21.37
N LEU A 65 18.05 -11.48 21.33
CA LEU A 65 19.06 -10.66 22.02
C LEU A 65 18.83 -10.60 23.54
N THR A 66 17.59 -10.44 23.97
CA THR A 66 17.26 -10.23 25.38
C THR A 66 17.18 -11.53 26.19
N HIS A 67 16.82 -12.65 25.57
CA HIS A 67 16.66 -13.94 26.26
C HIS A 67 17.92 -14.40 27.03
N PRO A 68 19.14 -14.42 26.45
CA PRO A 68 20.34 -14.79 27.22
C PRO A 68 20.68 -13.78 28.32
N LEU A 69 20.39 -12.49 28.12
CA LEU A 69 20.60 -11.45 29.13
C LEU A 69 19.69 -11.65 30.34
N ILE A 70 18.43 -12.02 30.10
CA ILE A 70 17.45 -12.31 31.15
C ILE A 70 17.85 -13.57 31.93
N ILE A 71 18.31 -14.61 31.24
CA ILE A 71 18.83 -15.82 31.92
C ILE A 71 20.03 -15.45 32.80
N SER A 72 20.97 -14.65 32.30
CA SER A 72 22.16 -14.26 33.06
C SER A 72 21.86 -13.37 34.27
N ALA A 73 20.78 -12.59 34.24
CA ALA A 73 20.37 -11.72 35.33
C ALA A 73 19.42 -12.42 36.32
N SER A 74 18.83 -13.54 35.93
CA SER A 74 17.90 -14.31 36.74
C SER A 74 18.61 -15.03 37.88
N ARG A 75 17.95 -15.09 39.04
CA ARG A 75 18.39 -15.93 40.17
C ARG A 75 17.87 -17.36 40.07
N GLU A 76 16.91 -17.60 39.17
CA GLU A 76 16.33 -18.92 38.94
C GLU A 76 17.17 -19.70 37.91
N SER A 77 16.94 -21.02 37.85
CA SER A 77 17.56 -21.83 36.82
C SER A 77 17.13 -21.37 35.42
N TRP A 78 18.04 -21.50 34.44
CA TRP A 78 17.77 -21.13 33.06
C TRP A 78 16.52 -21.82 32.49
N GLN A 79 16.23 -23.05 32.93
CA GLN A 79 15.07 -23.83 32.51
C GLN A 79 13.76 -23.19 32.97
N VAL A 80 13.67 -22.84 34.26
CA VAL A 80 12.47 -22.23 34.85
C VAL A 80 12.23 -20.86 34.21
N THR A 81 13.28 -20.04 34.09
CA THR A 81 13.19 -18.73 33.44
C THR A 81 12.76 -18.86 31.97
N THR A 82 13.31 -19.81 31.22
CA THR A 82 12.94 -20.04 29.81
C THR A 82 11.49 -20.48 29.67
N ILE A 83 11.03 -21.43 30.49
CA ILE A 83 9.63 -21.91 30.45
C ILE A 83 8.68 -20.75 30.72
N LYS A 84 8.96 -19.94 31.75
CA LYS A 84 8.15 -18.77 32.09
C LYS A 84 8.07 -17.76 30.95
N LEU A 85 9.21 -17.43 30.33
CA LEU A 85 9.24 -16.55 29.15
C LEU A 85 8.49 -17.15 27.96
N LEU A 86 8.62 -18.46 27.73
CA LEU A 86 7.96 -19.15 26.64
C LEU A 86 6.43 -19.19 26.81
N THR A 87 5.92 -19.24 28.04
CA THR A 87 4.48 -19.27 28.31
C THR A 87 3.86 -17.88 28.43
N GLU A 88 4.57 -16.90 29.00
CA GLU A 88 4.00 -15.59 29.30
C GLU A 88 4.34 -14.53 28.23
N VAL A 89 5.57 -14.54 27.70
CA VAL A 89 6.11 -13.46 26.88
C VAL A 89 6.07 -13.81 25.39
N TYR A 90 6.61 -14.97 25.02
CA TYR A 90 6.71 -15.39 23.61
C TYR A 90 5.35 -15.47 22.88
N PRO A 91 4.24 -15.94 23.48
CA PRO A 91 2.95 -16.02 22.78
C PRO A 91 2.38 -14.64 22.46
N ILE A 92 2.65 -13.64 23.29
CA ILE A 92 2.19 -12.27 23.07
C ILE A 92 3.02 -11.61 21.97
N PHE A 93 4.35 -11.66 22.07
CA PHE A 93 5.24 -10.92 21.17
C PHE A 93 5.57 -11.63 19.86
N LEU A 94 5.51 -12.96 19.82
CA LEU A 94 5.70 -13.73 18.58
C LEU A 94 4.39 -14.34 18.09
N GLY A 95 3.58 -14.88 19.00
CA GLY A 95 2.32 -15.55 18.63
C GLY A 95 1.32 -14.59 17.97
N ILE A 96 1.03 -13.44 18.58
CA ILE A 96 0.06 -12.48 18.01
C ILE A 96 0.52 -11.96 16.63
N PRO A 97 1.77 -11.47 16.44
CA PRO A 97 2.24 -11.06 15.13
C PRO A 97 2.26 -12.19 14.10
N LEU A 98 2.60 -13.42 14.51
CA LEU A 98 2.60 -14.59 13.63
C LEU A 98 1.18 -14.96 13.17
N LEU A 99 0.21 -14.91 14.09
CA LEU A 99 -1.20 -15.11 13.76
C LEU A 99 -1.71 -14.04 12.79
N LEU A 100 -1.35 -12.77 13.04
CA LEU A 100 -1.70 -11.67 12.14
C LEU A 100 -1.09 -11.85 10.75
N TRP A 101 0.20 -12.18 10.70
CA TRP A 101 0.93 -12.39 9.45
C TRP A 101 0.36 -13.57 8.66
N SER A 102 0.14 -14.72 9.31
CA SER A 102 -0.41 -15.91 8.67
C SER A 102 -1.85 -15.68 8.17
N ALA A 103 -2.72 -15.07 8.98
CA ALA A 103 -4.09 -14.74 8.58
C ALA A 103 -4.11 -13.81 7.37
N SER A 104 -3.31 -12.73 7.39
CA SER A 104 -3.20 -11.83 6.24
C SER A 104 -2.63 -12.51 5.01
N HIS A 105 -1.63 -13.39 5.18
CA HIS A 105 -1.01 -14.11 4.06
C HIS A 105 -2.00 -15.07 3.38
N ILE A 106 -2.82 -15.76 4.17
CA ILE A 106 -3.89 -16.63 3.64
C ILE A 106 -4.90 -15.79 2.87
N VAL A 107 -5.42 -14.71 3.47
CA VAL A 107 -6.40 -13.84 2.82
C VAL A 107 -5.85 -13.25 1.52
N VAL A 108 -4.62 -12.72 1.54
CA VAL A 108 -4.03 -12.04 0.38
C VAL A 108 -3.76 -12.99 -0.78
N ASN A 109 -3.26 -14.20 -0.50
CA ASN A 109 -2.81 -15.13 -1.54
C ASN A 109 -3.89 -16.11 -2.01
N HIS A 110 -4.77 -16.57 -1.11
CA HIS A 110 -5.77 -17.59 -1.45
C HIS A 110 -7.15 -16.98 -1.75
N PHE A 111 -7.46 -15.81 -1.21
CA PHE A 111 -8.78 -15.18 -1.35
C PHE A 111 -8.70 -13.77 -1.96
N PRO A 112 -8.21 -13.62 -3.21
CA PRO A 112 -8.05 -12.33 -3.86
C PRO A 112 -9.35 -11.53 -3.90
N LEU A 113 -10.50 -12.19 -4.11
CA LEU A 113 -11.82 -11.55 -4.14
C LEU A 113 -12.26 -10.93 -2.80
N LEU A 114 -11.70 -11.39 -1.67
CA LEU A 114 -12.08 -10.92 -0.33
C LEU A 114 -11.40 -9.59 0.02
N TRP A 115 -10.11 -9.47 -0.31
CA TRP A 115 -9.30 -8.31 0.08
C TRP A 115 -9.16 -7.29 -1.05
N PHE A 116 -9.06 -7.75 -2.29
CA PHE A 116 -8.78 -6.89 -3.43
C PHE A 116 -10.08 -6.41 -4.06
N ARG A 117 -10.22 -5.09 -4.10
CA ARG A 117 -11.32 -4.42 -4.79
C ARG A 117 -10.70 -3.40 -5.76
N PRO A 118 -11.16 -3.34 -7.02
CA PRO A 118 -10.67 -2.33 -7.94
C PRO A 118 -10.92 -0.93 -7.37
N PRO A 119 -10.00 0.02 -7.63
CA PRO A 119 -10.24 1.41 -7.28
C PRO A 119 -11.46 1.95 -8.02
N LYS A 120 -12.12 2.96 -7.45
CA LYS A 120 -13.33 3.56 -8.06
C LYS A 120 -13.03 4.28 -9.36
N GLY A 121 -11.78 4.69 -9.55
CA GLY A 121 -11.30 5.48 -10.67
C GLY A 121 -10.01 6.20 -10.29
N PRO A 122 -9.43 6.95 -11.24
CA PRO A 122 -8.23 7.76 -11.01
C PRO A 122 -8.54 9.00 -10.17
N GLU A 123 -7.62 9.40 -9.31
CA GLU A 123 -7.73 10.66 -8.56
C GLU A 123 -7.32 11.86 -9.44
N TRP A 124 -6.29 11.65 -10.26
CA TRP A 124 -5.82 12.62 -11.23
C TRP A 124 -5.11 11.95 -12.43
N GLU A 125 -5.05 12.67 -13.54
CA GLU A 125 -4.36 12.28 -14.77
C GLU A 125 -3.61 13.47 -15.37
N LEU A 126 -2.36 13.24 -15.76
CA LEU A 126 -1.55 14.13 -16.59
C LEU A 126 -1.43 13.49 -17.97
N ASN A 127 -1.91 14.19 -19.00
CA ASN A 127 -1.81 13.73 -20.37
C ASN A 127 -0.74 14.54 -21.12
N ARG A 128 0.38 13.90 -21.43
CA ARG A 128 1.50 14.55 -22.13
C ARG A 128 1.19 14.86 -23.59
N LYS A 129 0.31 14.10 -24.24
CA LYS A 129 -0.08 14.33 -25.63
C LYS A 129 -0.95 15.58 -25.79
N THR A 130 -1.90 15.77 -24.89
CA THR A 130 -2.83 16.92 -24.94
C THR A 130 -2.35 18.10 -24.12
N GLY A 131 -1.40 17.89 -23.19
CA GLY A 131 -0.97 18.91 -22.24
C GLY A 131 -2.03 19.22 -21.18
N LEU A 132 -3.03 18.34 -21.00
CA LEU A 132 -4.13 18.54 -20.05
C LEU A 132 -3.88 17.79 -18.73
N VAL A 133 -4.34 18.41 -17.66
CA VAL A 133 -4.44 17.86 -16.31
C VAL A 133 -5.91 17.65 -16.00
N THR A 134 -6.25 16.45 -15.55
CA THR A 134 -7.61 16.08 -15.13
C THR A 134 -7.58 15.70 -13.66
N ILE A 135 -8.45 16.31 -12.85
CA ILE A 135 -8.64 15.97 -11.44
C ILE A 135 -10.08 15.49 -11.27
N PHE A 136 -10.24 14.30 -10.70
CA PHE A 136 -11.54 13.65 -10.53
C PHE A 136 -12.05 13.84 -9.10
N ASP A 137 -13.26 14.36 -8.93
CA ASP A 137 -13.91 14.52 -7.63
C ASP A 137 -15.09 13.54 -7.48
N TYR A 138 -14.95 12.65 -6.50
CA TYR A 138 -15.91 11.57 -6.21
C TYR A 138 -16.87 11.90 -5.06
N LYS A 139 -16.93 13.15 -4.56
CA LYS A 139 -17.81 13.53 -3.43
C LYS A 139 -19.28 13.25 -3.72
N ARG A 140 -19.76 13.62 -4.92
CA ARG A 140 -21.15 13.43 -5.34
C ARG A 140 -21.43 12.06 -5.92
N HIS A 141 -20.39 11.33 -6.33
CA HIS A 141 -20.52 10.00 -6.93
C HIS A 141 -21.32 8.99 -6.07
N ARG A 142 -21.20 9.04 -4.74
CA ARG A 142 -21.96 8.12 -3.86
C ARG A 142 -23.46 8.43 -3.79
N LYS A 143 -23.85 9.70 -3.95
CA LYS A 143 -25.23 10.17 -3.76
C LYS A 143 -25.98 10.32 -5.09
N GLU A 144 -25.30 10.84 -6.11
CA GLU A 144 -25.89 11.25 -7.39
C GLU A 144 -25.36 10.41 -8.57
N GLY A 145 -24.33 9.59 -8.37
CA GLY A 145 -23.69 8.81 -9.43
C GLY A 145 -22.82 9.62 -10.40
N VAL A 146 -22.72 10.94 -10.19
CA VAL A 146 -21.92 11.85 -11.04
C VAL A 146 -20.47 11.93 -10.55
N ILE A 147 -19.53 11.80 -11.47
CA ILE A 147 -18.10 12.09 -11.26
C ILE A 147 -17.85 13.48 -11.79
N ASP A 148 -17.43 14.40 -10.93
CA ASP A 148 -17.04 15.73 -11.37
C ASP A 148 -15.60 15.67 -11.88
N GLU A 149 -15.36 16.24 -13.05
CA GLU A 149 -14.02 16.30 -13.66
C GLU A 149 -13.60 17.75 -13.82
N PHE A 150 -12.44 18.09 -13.26
CA PHE A 150 -11.79 19.37 -13.50
C PHE A 150 -10.67 19.17 -14.52
N VAL A 151 -10.80 19.80 -15.68
CA VAL A 151 -9.83 19.70 -16.78
C VAL A 151 -9.24 21.08 -17.04
N ALA A 152 -7.93 21.20 -16.93
CA ALA A 152 -7.19 22.43 -17.23
C ALA A 152 -5.84 22.11 -17.87
N PRO A 153 -5.28 23.00 -18.69
CA PRO A 153 -3.97 22.79 -19.30
C PRO A 153 -2.84 22.89 -18.26
N PHE A 154 -1.76 22.12 -18.47
CA PHE A 154 -0.66 21.99 -17.51
C PHE A 154 0.04 23.32 -17.20
N TYR A 155 0.11 24.25 -18.16
CA TYR A 155 0.74 25.57 -17.93
C TYR A 155 -0.03 26.47 -16.97
N GLU A 156 -1.28 26.14 -16.62
CA GLU A 156 -2.08 26.84 -15.60
C GLU A 156 -1.82 26.31 -14.19
N PHE A 157 -0.96 25.29 -14.05
CA PHE A 157 -0.53 24.77 -12.76
C PHE A 157 0.86 25.28 -12.42
N ASP A 158 0.98 25.82 -11.22
CA ASP A 158 2.26 26.18 -10.63
C ASP A 158 2.73 25.03 -9.72
N ALA A 159 4.02 24.72 -9.78
CA ALA A 159 4.63 23.66 -8.99
C ALA A 159 5.23 24.24 -7.70
N TYR A 160 4.80 23.71 -6.57
CA TYR A 160 5.28 24.07 -5.24
C TYR A 160 5.94 22.86 -4.59
N MET A 161 6.98 23.11 -3.79
CA MET A 161 7.53 22.11 -2.88
C MET A 161 6.94 22.36 -1.51
N THR A 162 6.24 21.37 -0.97
CA THR A 162 5.68 21.45 0.38
C THR A 162 6.60 20.75 1.36
N THR A 163 6.89 21.40 2.48
CA THR A 163 7.62 20.81 3.60
C THR A 163 6.67 20.61 4.76
N THR A 164 6.34 19.36 5.07
CA THR A 164 5.62 19.05 6.31
C THR A 164 6.63 18.71 7.39
N ASN A 165 6.72 19.58 8.40
CA ASN A 165 7.56 19.32 9.57
C ASN A 165 6.89 18.27 10.44
N ASN A 166 7.36 17.03 10.36
CA ASN A 166 6.90 15.96 11.22
C ASN A 166 7.88 15.84 12.41
N ARG A 167 7.41 15.36 13.57
CA ARG A 167 8.22 15.22 14.80
C ARG A 167 9.54 14.45 14.64
N HIS A 168 9.73 13.73 13.54
CA HIS A 168 10.89 12.86 13.32
C HIS A 168 11.77 13.31 12.13
N SER A 169 11.23 14.04 11.15
CA SER A 169 11.96 14.64 10.01
C SER A 169 11.02 15.48 9.13
N PRO A 170 11.53 16.50 8.42
CA PRO A 170 10.77 17.19 7.38
C PRO A 170 10.54 16.24 6.20
N THR A 171 9.28 16.09 5.78
CA THR A 171 8.93 15.37 4.56
C THR A 171 8.72 16.38 3.44
N TYR A 172 9.35 16.14 2.30
CA TYR A 172 9.24 16.96 1.10
C TYR A 172 8.25 16.31 0.15
N GLY A 173 7.20 17.05 -0.23
CA GLY A 173 6.22 16.64 -1.23
C GLY A 173 6.21 17.63 -2.39
N LEU A 174 5.89 17.14 -3.59
CA LEU A 174 5.64 18.00 -4.74
C LEU A 174 4.14 18.25 -4.83
N LEU A 175 3.76 19.52 -4.96
CA LEU A 175 2.38 19.94 -5.11
C LEU A 175 2.23 20.67 -6.45
N LEU A 176 1.30 20.23 -7.29
CA LEU A 176 0.80 21.03 -8.40
C LEU A 176 -0.48 21.73 -7.96
N GLN A 177 -0.51 23.05 -8.05
CA GLN A 177 -1.68 23.84 -7.70
C GLN A 177 -2.13 24.68 -8.90
N HIS A 178 -3.44 24.66 -9.18
CA HIS A 178 -4.02 25.46 -10.23
C HIS A 178 -3.98 26.95 -9.87
N ARG A 179 -3.63 27.81 -10.83
CA ARG A 179 -3.44 29.25 -10.59
C ARG A 179 -4.73 29.98 -10.24
N TYR A 180 -5.84 29.61 -10.88
CA TYR A 180 -7.11 30.35 -10.79
C TYR A 180 -8.15 29.69 -9.90
N GLU A 181 -7.97 28.41 -9.58
CA GLU A 181 -8.93 27.65 -8.78
C GLU A 181 -8.23 26.95 -7.61
N ASN A 182 -8.97 26.70 -6.53
CA ASN A 182 -8.46 25.93 -5.40
C ASN A 182 -8.45 24.42 -5.70
N ARG A 183 -7.67 24.02 -6.69
CA ARG A 183 -7.44 22.63 -7.12
C ARG A 183 -5.96 22.32 -6.98
N LYS A 184 -5.66 21.17 -6.39
CA LYS A 184 -4.28 20.76 -6.13
C LYS A 184 -4.11 19.25 -6.26
N ILE A 185 -2.93 18.85 -6.71
CA ILE A 185 -2.47 17.47 -6.83
C ILE A 185 -1.24 17.33 -5.96
N ASN A 186 -1.22 16.32 -5.10
CA ASN A 186 -0.08 16.00 -4.25
C ASN A 186 0.57 14.70 -4.74
N PHE A 187 1.89 14.71 -4.89
CA PHE A 187 2.69 13.57 -5.34
C PHE A 187 3.45 12.92 -4.17
#